data_AF-A0A821WSW0-F1
#
_entry.id   AF-A0A821WSW0-F1
#
_cell.length_a   1.000
_cell.length_b   1.000
_cell.length_c   1.000
_cell.angle_alpha   90.00
_cell.angle_beta   90.00
_cell.angle_gamma   90.00
#
_symmetry.space_group_name_H-M   'P 1'
#
loop_
_entity.id
_entity.type
_entity.pdbx_description
1 polymer ?
#
loop_
_entity_poly.entity_id
_entity_poly.type
_entity_poly.pdbx_seq_one_letter_code
_entity_poly.pdbx_strand_id
1 'polypeptide(L)'
;MISAVNTLNRWPGLQSLLEPTNENSYFQPIKTEITHSSNTESLKHFNDQQLSIIHTASHMFNSEEGRLHMIFGPPGTGKSRTIAGIVLHLLDQLFVGNKLLICAPSNNACNELTRRILDEFSHQKIPYTDGILVRVGGQPPEDENLCEHFHEFMIHKTVFQMLTNEPQPGQSQEPDCLNVLRFCCSKIILIGDHNQLPPTVLSRNRTCCKDHPLSLSLYNRLYNIFEEGPAQIITMLKAQYRMHPDICDLANTLFYH
;
A
#
# COMPACT_ATOMS: atom_id res chain seq x y z
N MET A 1 9.73 -8.15 -15.61
CA MET A 1 10.50 -6.90 -15.80
C MET A 1 10.41 -6.35 -17.23
N ILE A 2 11.00 -6.97 -18.27
CA ILE A 2 10.96 -6.43 -19.66
C ILE A 2 9.52 -6.22 -20.18
N SER A 3 8.63 -7.18 -19.93
CA SER A 3 7.21 -7.07 -20.28
C SER A 3 6.48 -5.92 -19.58
N ALA A 4 6.85 -5.58 -18.33
CA ALA A 4 6.25 -4.47 -17.62
C ALA A 4 6.72 -3.13 -18.19
N VAL A 5 8.02 -2.97 -18.46
CA VAL A 5 8.54 -1.75 -19.11
C VAL A 5 7.83 -1.49 -20.45
N ASN A 6 7.61 -2.54 -21.24
CA ASN A 6 6.93 -2.44 -22.54
C ASN A 6 5.43 -2.14 -22.45
N THR A 7 4.78 -2.39 -21.31
CA THR A 7 3.35 -2.16 -21.10
C THR A 7 3.07 -0.91 -20.26
N LEU A 8 4.07 -0.42 -19.53
CA LEU A 8 4.01 0.79 -18.71
C LEU A 8 3.69 2.03 -19.55
N ASN A 9 4.14 2.05 -20.82
CA ASN A 9 3.84 3.12 -21.78
C ASN A 9 2.34 3.36 -22.02
N ARG A 10 1.49 2.39 -21.70
CA ARG A 10 0.02 2.53 -21.79
C ARG A 10 -0.60 3.10 -20.52
N TRP A 11 0.16 3.15 -19.43
CA TRP A 11 -0.36 3.64 -18.17
C TRP A 11 -0.38 5.19 -18.16
N PRO A 12 -1.56 5.83 -17.94
CA PRO A 12 -1.69 7.28 -18.10
C PRO A 12 -0.81 8.12 -17.17
N GLY A 13 -0.37 7.56 -16.05
CA GLY A 13 0.47 8.24 -15.07
C GLY A 13 1.97 8.12 -15.31
N LEU A 14 2.41 7.48 -16.40
CA LEU A 14 3.82 7.15 -16.60
C LEU A 14 4.72 8.39 -16.57
N GLN A 15 4.38 9.43 -17.35
CA GLN A 15 5.21 10.64 -17.39
C GLN A 15 5.34 11.26 -15.99
N SER A 16 4.23 11.32 -15.27
CA SER A 16 4.20 11.84 -13.90
C SER A 16 4.96 11.00 -12.89
N LEU A 17 5.15 9.70 -13.16
CA LEU A 17 5.93 8.80 -12.31
C LEU A 17 7.43 8.86 -12.60
N LEU A 18 7.80 9.08 -13.87
CA LEU A 18 9.19 9.27 -14.30
C LEU A 18 9.71 10.64 -13.85
N GLU A 19 8.89 11.68 -13.99
CA GLU A 19 9.20 13.05 -13.62
C GLU A 19 8.16 13.57 -12.60
N PRO A 20 8.13 13.00 -11.37
CA PRO A 20 7.22 13.46 -10.33
C PRO A 20 7.66 14.83 -9.84
N THR A 21 6.70 15.77 -9.84
CA THR A 21 6.89 17.13 -9.31
C THR A 21 5.67 17.50 -8.47
N ASN A 22 5.83 18.43 -7.53
CA ASN A 22 4.71 18.97 -6.75
C ASN A 22 3.68 19.71 -7.62
N GLU A 23 4.08 20.16 -8.81
CA GLU A 23 3.23 20.86 -9.78
C GLU A 23 2.50 19.90 -10.75
N ASN A 24 2.76 18.59 -10.67
CA ASN A 24 2.21 17.64 -11.60
C ASN A 24 0.68 17.55 -11.49
N SER A 25 -0.01 17.60 -12.63
CA SER A 25 -1.48 17.51 -12.68
C SER A 25 -2.02 16.11 -12.36
N TYR A 26 -1.20 15.06 -12.49
CA TYR A 26 -1.64 13.68 -12.30
C TYR A 26 -1.66 13.26 -10.82
N PHE A 27 -0.61 13.61 -10.07
CA PHE A 27 -0.48 13.30 -8.63
C PHE A 27 -0.88 14.51 -7.78
N GLN A 28 -2.03 15.10 -8.07
CA GLN A 28 -2.58 16.18 -7.25
C GLN A 28 -3.01 15.63 -5.88
N PRO A 29 -2.80 16.40 -4.80
CA PRO A 29 -3.42 16.08 -3.52
C PRO A 29 -4.94 16.11 -3.67
N ILE A 30 -5.61 15.41 -2.77
CA ILE A 30 -7.05 15.55 -2.60
C ILE A 30 -7.29 17.00 -2.12
N LYS A 31 -8.27 17.71 -2.68
CA LYS A 31 -8.58 19.10 -2.28
C LYS A 31 -9.81 19.18 -1.40
N THR A 32 -10.72 18.22 -1.56
CA THR A 32 -11.99 18.18 -0.84
C THR A 32 -11.78 17.83 0.63
N GLU A 33 -12.39 18.59 1.54
CA GLU A 33 -12.46 18.21 2.95
C GLU A 33 -13.21 16.88 3.07
N ILE A 34 -12.52 15.88 3.63
CA ILE A 34 -13.08 14.55 3.83
C ILE A 34 -14.11 14.65 4.95
N THR A 35 -15.39 14.69 4.60
CA THR A 35 -16.49 14.67 5.56
C THR A 35 -16.60 13.27 6.17
N HIS A 36 -16.42 13.15 7.47
CA HIS A 36 -16.44 11.89 8.25
C HIS A 36 -17.85 11.28 8.40
N SER A 37 -18.74 11.45 7.42
CA SER A 37 -20.14 11.04 7.54
C SER A 37 -20.40 9.70 6.86
N SER A 38 -20.14 8.61 7.59
CA SER A 38 -20.96 7.39 7.49
C SER A 38 -20.78 6.57 8.76
N ASN A 39 -21.87 5.93 9.18
CA ASN A 39 -21.96 5.15 10.41
C ASN A 39 -21.07 3.90 10.29
N THR A 40 -19.82 3.98 10.77
CA THR A 40 -18.81 2.91 10.61
C THR A 40 -18.74 2.02 11.84
N GLU A 41 -19.85 1.35 12.18
CA GLU A 41 -19.80 0.28 13.20
C GLU A 41 -18.70 -0.74 12.89
N SER A 42 -18.46 -0.97 11.60
CA SER A 42 -17.44 -1.86 11.08
C SER A 42 -15.99 -1.42 11.32
N LEU A 43 -15.75 -0.13 11.58
CA LEU A 43 -14.40 0.42 11.77
C LEU A 43 -14.15 0.93 13.19
N LYS A 44 -15.03 0.65 14.16
CA LYS A 44 -14.94 1.15 15.54
C LYS A 44 -13.63 0.81 16.27
N HIS A 45 -12.91 -0.24 15.85
CA HIS A 45 -11.67 -0.68 16.48
C HIS A 45 -10.39 -0.08 15.88
N PHE A 46 -10.52 0.75 14.85
CA PHE A 46 -9.42 1.53 14.28
C PHE A 46 -9.24 2.84 15.06
N ASN A 47 -8.00 3.31 15.18
CA ASN A 47 -7.74 4.64 15.77
C ASN A 47 -8.07 5.76 14.76
N ASP A 48 -8.19 7.00 15.24
CA ASP A 48 -8.57 8.16 14.43
C ASP A 48 -7.67 8.39 13.19
N GLN A 49 -6.37 8.10 13.31
CA GLN A 49 -5.42 8.26 12.20
C GLN A 49 -5.63 7.18 11.13
N GLN A 50 -5.85 5.94 11.55
CA GLN A 50 -6.19 4.83 10.66
C GLN A 50 -7.53 5.12 9.97
N LEU A 51 -8.54 5.59 10.69
CA LEU A 51 -9.83 6.00 10.14
C LEU A 51 -9.68 7.11 9.11
N SER A 52 -8.90 8.16 9.41
CA SER A 52 -8.61 9.24 8.47
C SER A 52 -8.01 8.72 7.17
N ILE A 53 -7.04 7.79 7.24
CA ILE A 53 -6.44 7.13 6.07
C ILE A 53 -7.47 6.27 5.31
N ILE A 54 -8.30 5.51 6.01
CA ILE A 54 -9.34 4.66 5.41
C ILE A 54 -10.36 5.52 4.65
N HIS A 55 -10.81 6.63 5.23
CA HIS A 55 -11.71 7.56 4.57
C HIS A 55 -11.04 8.29 3.40
N THR A 56 -9.75 8.62 3.53
CA THR A 56 -8.95 9.18 2.43
C THR A 56 -8.93 8.21 1.25
N ALA A 57 -8.68 6.93 1.49
CA ALA A 57 -8.68 5.89 0.46
C ALA A 57 -10.05 5.73 -0.23
N SER A 58 -11.14 5.77 0.55
CA SER A 58 -12.51 5.77 0.01
C SER A 58 -12.79 7.00 -0.85
N HIS A 59 -12.40 8.19 -0.39
CA HIS A 59 -12.57 9.42 -1.17
C HIS A 59 -11.77 9.38 -2.48
N MET A 60 -10.52 8.92 -2.45
CA MET A 60 -9.70 8.73 -3.66
C MET A 60 -10.38 7.82 -4.68
N PHE A 61 -11.03 6.76 -4.21
CA PHE A 61 -11.71 5.80 -5.06
C PHE A 61 -12.96 6.40 -5.73
N ASN A 62 -13.71 7.21 -4.99
CA ASN A 62 -14.95 7.84 -5.47
C ASN A 62 -14.74 9.19 -6.19
N SER A 63 -13.52 9.72 -6.19
CA SER A 63 -13.19 11.01 -6.79
C SER A 63 -12.36 10.86 -8.08
N GLU A 64 -12.41 11.85 -8.97
CA GLU A 64 -11.45 11.96 -10.07
C GLU A 64 -10.06 12.43 -9.59
N GLU A 65 -10.02 13.11 -8.44
CA GLU A 65 -8.82 13.60 -7.75
C GLU A 65 -8.14 12.52 -6.90
N GLY A 66 -6.89 12.76 -6.47
CA GLY A 66 -6.16 11.85 -5.58
C GLY A 66 -5.79 10.53 -6.26
N ARG A 67 -4.81 10.55 -7.16
CA ARG A 67 -4.33 9.34 -7.87
C ARG A 67 -3.19 8.61 -7.17
N LEU A 68 -2.51 9.29 -6.25
CA LEU A 68 -1.45 8.76 -5.41
C LEU A 68 -1.70 9.17 -3.96
N HIS A 69 -1.61 8.21 -3.05
CA HIS A 69 -1.52 8.46 -1.63
C HIS A 69 -0.44 7.57 -1.02
N MET A 70 0.32 8.13 -0.11
CA MET A 70 1.47 7.51 0.52
C MET A 70 1.22 7.47 2.02
N ILE A 71 1.29 6.28 2.60
CA ILE A 71 1.11 6.08 4.03
C ILE A 71 2.49 5.77 4.61
N PHE A 72 2.96 6.64 5.49
CA PHE A 72 4.18 6.43 6.25
C PHE A 72 3.87 5.72 7.57
N GLY A 73 4.31 4.48 7.69
CA GLY A 73 4.04 3.65 8.85
C GLY A 73 5.32 3.17 9.51
N PRO A 74 5.77 3.80 10.61
CA PRO A 74 6.82 3.29 11.48
C PRO A 74 6.57 1.85 11.99
N PRO A 75 7.53 1.22 12.67
CA PRO A 75 7.38 -0.12 13.22
C PRO A 75 6.23 -0.17 14.24
N GLY A 76 5.39 -1.20 14.16
CA GLY A 76 4.32 -1.42 15.13
C GLY A 76 3.11 -0.48 15.02
N THR A 77 3.02 0.38 14.00
CA THR A 77 1.89 1.33 13.83
C THR A 77 0.64 0.76 13.15
N GLY A 78 0.65 -0.55 12.89
CA GLY A 78 -0.52 -1.25 12.37
C GLY A 78 -0.76 -1.10 10.86
N LYS A 79 0.29 -0.89 10.05
CA LYS A 79 0.19 -0.82 8.57
C LYS A 79 -0.77 -1.86 7.98
N SER A 80 -0.49 -3.16 8.19
CA SER A 80 -1.31 -4.27 7.65
C SER A 80 -2.77 -4.22 8.11
N ARG A 81 -3.00 -3.76 9.35
CA ARG A 81 -4.34 -3.54 9.88
C ARG A 81 -5.04 -2.41 9.14
N THR A 82 -4.38 -1.25 8.97
CA THR A 82 -4.91 -0.11 8.20
C THR A 82 -5.30 -0.53 6.78
N ILE A 83 -4.49 -1.36 6.11
CA ILE A 83 -4.83 -1.89 4.79
C ILE A 83 -6.11 -2.73 4.87
N ALA A 84 -6.23 -3.65 5.83
CA ALA A 84 -7.44 -4.44 5.98
C ALA A 84 -8.70 -3.55 6.18
N GLY A 85 -8.57 -2.46 6.94
CA GLY A 85 -9.63 -1.45 7.08
C GLY A 85 -9.97 -0.72 5.77
N ILE A 86 -8.96 -0.38 4.96
CA ILE A 86 -9.16 0.20 3.61
C ILE A 86 -9.94 -0.79 2.74
N VAL A 87 -9.51 -2.06 2.71
CA VAL A 87 -10.15 -3.12 1.93
C VAL A 87 -11.60 -3.30 2.35
N LEU A 88 -11.84 -3.42 3.66
CA LEU A 88 -13.17 -3.58 4.23
C LEU A 88 -14.10 -2.42 3.86
N HIS A 89 -13.63 -1.19 4.03
CA HIS A 89 -14.44 0.01 3.75
C HIS A 89 -14.71 0.20 2.25
N LEU A 90 -13.73 -0.14 1.39
CA LEU A 90 -13.93 -0.08 -0.05
C LEU A 90 -14.87 -1.17 -0.54
N LEU A 91 -14.80 -2.40 -0.01
CA LEU A 91 -15.69 -3.49 -0.42
C LEU A 91 -17.17 -3.18 -0.16
N ASP A 92 -17.47 -2.46 0.92
CA ASP A 92 -18.83 -1.97 1.20
C ASP A 92 -19.33 -0.97 0.13
N GLN A 93 -18.41 -0.30 -0.56
CA GLN A 93 -18.72 0.73 -1.56
C GLN A 93 -18.49 0.27 -3.01
N LEU A 94 -17.83 -0.87 -3.23
CA LEU A 94 -17.45 -1.33 -4.56
C LEU A 94 -18.69 -1.85 -5.31
N PHE A 95 -19.06 -1.17 -6.40
CA PHE A 95 -20.05 -1.66 -7.35
C PHE A 95 -19.58 -2.96 -8.05
N VAL A 96 -20.55 -3.75 -8.51
CA VAL A 96 -20.33 -4.95 -9.34
C VAL A 96 -19.43 -4.61 -10.53
N GLY A 97 -18.18 -5.08 -10.51
CA GLY A 97 -17.23 -5.00 -11.64
C GLY A 97 -15.87 -4.37 -11.33
N ASN A 98 -15.73 -3.62 -10.22
CA ASN A 98 -14.43 -3.11 -9.77
C ASN A 98 -13.71 -4.16 -8.91
N LYS A 99 -12.39 -4.28 -9.01
CA LYS A 99 -11.61 -5.24 -8.20
C LYS A 99 -10.46 -4.55 -7.49
N LEU A 100 -10.03 -5.14 -6.38
CA LEU A 100 -8.86 -4.68 -5.64
C LEU A 100 -7.69 -5.63 -5.88
N LEU A 101 -6.56 -5.11 -6.34
CA LEU A 101 -5.29 -5.84 -6.40
C LEU A 101 -4.44 -5.34 -5.25
N ILE A 102 -4.05 -6.26 -4.39
CA ILE A 102 -3.22 -6.00 -3.23
C ILE A 102 -1.89 -6.72 -3.48
N CYS A 103 -0.78 -5.99 -3.45
CA CYS A 103 0.55 -6.59 -3.63
C CYS A 103 1.42 -6.35 -2.41
N ALA A 104 2.33 -7.30 -2.14
CA ALA A 104 3.37 -7.21 -1.13
C ALA A 104 4.68 -7.82 -1.68
N PRO A 105 5.86 -7.45 -1.15
CA PRO A 105 7.15 -7.87 -1.72
C PRO A 105 7.49 -9.34 -1.49
N SER A 106 6.86 -10.03 -0.54
CA SER A 106 7.12 -11.43 -0.23
C SER A 106 5.83 -12.24 -0.05
N ASN A 107 5.93 -13.56 -0.21
CA ASN A 107 4.79 -14.45 0.03
C ASN A 107 4.29 -14.38 1.48
N ASN A 108 5.20 -14.31 2.46
CA ASN A 108 4.83 -14.19 3.87
C ASN A 108 4.06 -12.89 4.15
N ALA A 109 4.52 -11.77 3.58
CA ALA A 109 3.81 -10.52 3.64
C ALA A 109 2.40 -10.64 3.04
N CYS A 110 2.27 -11.18 1.82
CA CYS A 110 0.96 -11.41 1.22
C CYS A 110 0.05 -12.28 2.10
N ASN A 111 0.58 -13.34 2.71
CA ASN A 111 -0.19 -14.24 3.56
C ASN A 111 -0.67 -13.55 4.86
N GLU A 112 0.21 -12.79 5.52
CA GLU A 112 -0.18 -11.99 6.69
C GLU A 112 -1.27 -10.99 6.35
N LEU A 113 -1.20 -10.37 5.18
CA LEU A 113 -2.22 -9.42 4.72
C LEU A 113 -3.55 -10.09 4.41
N THR A 114 -3.52 -11.24 3.73
CA THR A 114 -4.71 -12.06 3.53
C THR A 114 -5.34 -12.41 4.87
N ARG A 115 -4.55 -12.86 5.86
CA ARG A 115 -5.05 -13.15 7.22
C ARG A 115 -5.72 -11.95 7.87
N ARG A 116 -5.08 -10.77 7.86
CA ARG A 116 -5.67 -9.54 8.44
C ARG A 116 -6.99 -9.17 7.78
N ILE A 117 -7.11 -9.33 6.48
CA ILE A 117 -8.36 -9.07 5.76
C ILE A 117 -9.45 -10.07 6.16
N LEU A 118 -9.09 -11.36 6.27
CA LEU A 118 -10.02 -12.41 6.70
C LEU A 118 -10.49 -12.23 8.15
N ASP A 119 -9.61 -11.75 9.04
CA ASP A 119 -9.97 -11.39 10.43
C ASP A 119 -11.04 -10.28 10.43
N GLU A 120 -10.84 -9.23 9.63
CA GLU A 120 -11.82 -8.13 9.49
C GLU A 120 -13.16 -8.62 8.90
N PHE A 121 -13.13 -9.52 7.91
CA PHE A 121 -14.36 -10.12 7.36
C PHE A 121 -15.09 -10.97 8.40
N SER A 122 -14.35 -11.73 9.20
CA SER A 122 -14.90 -12.53 10.31
C SER A 122 -15.61 -11.63 11.32
N HIS A 123 -14.96 -10.53 11.72
CA HIS A 123 -15.51 -9.55 12.65
C HIS A 123 -16.80 -8.92 12.12
N GLN A 124 -16.89 -8.64 10.82
CA GLN A 124 -18.07 -8.07 10.17
C GLN A 124 -19.10 -9.09 9.71
N LYS A 125 -18.84 -10.40 9.90
CA LYS A 125 -19.70 -11.50 9.42
C LYS A 125 -19.98 -11.40 7.92
N ILE A 126 -19.01 -10.93 7.14
CA ILE A 126 -19.11 -10.88 5.68
C ILE A 126 -19.02 -12.33 5.16
N PRO A 127 -20.00 -12.84 4.41
CA PRO A 127 -19.97 -14.21 3.92
C PRO A 127 -18.83 -14.40 2.91
N TYR A 128 -18.03 -15.44 3.11
CA TYR A 128 -17.02 -15.88 2.14
C TYR A 128 -17.71 -16.58 0.97
N THR A 129 -18.15 -15.84 -0.03
CA THR A 129 -18.52 -16.45 -1.31
C THR A 129 -17.29 -16.52 -2.20
N ASP A 130 -17.18 -17.60 -2.99
CA ASP A 130 -16.13 -17.76 -4.00
C ASP A 130 -15.95 -16.46 -4.82
N GLY A 131 -14.71 -15.96 -4.87
CA GLY A 131 -14.31 -14.83 -5.70
C GLY A 131 -14.27 -13.44 -5.04
N ILE A 132 -14.65 -13.28 -3.76
CA ILE A 132 -14.51 -11.99 -3.05
C ILE A 132 -13.03 -11.67 -2.77
N LEU A 133 -12.26 -12.65 -2.29
CA LEU A 133 -10.84 -12.53 -2.02
C LEU A 133 -10.11 -13.70 -2.68
N VAL A 134 -9.09 -13.38 -3.49
CA VAL A 134 -8.31 -14.37 -4.21
C VAL A 134 -6.82 -14.14 -3.96
N ARG A 135 -6.14 -15.12 -3.37
CA ARG A 135 -4.70 -15.13 -3.16
C ARG A 135 -4.02 -15.80 -4.37
N VAL A 136 -3.33 -15.00 -5.18
CA VAL A 136 -2.60 -15.49 -6.37
C VAL A 136 -1.11 -15.67 -6.05
N GLY A 137 -0.54 -16.86 -6.26
CA GLY A 137 0.87 -17.13 -5.98
C GLY A 137 1.30 -18.55 -6.33
N GLY A 138 2.61 -18.84 -6.18
CA GLY A 138 3.19 -20.11 -6.61
C GLY A 138 3.07 -21.26 -5.61
N GLN A 139 3.34 -21.01 -4.33
CA GLN A 139 3.14 -22.02 -3.29
C GLN A 139 1.93 -21.65 -2.42
N PRO A 140 1.01 -22.61 -2.19
CA PRO A 140 -0.07 -22.40 -1.25
C PRO A 140 0.51 -22.16 0.16
N PRO A 141 -0.14 -21.31 0.96
CA PRO A 141 0.23 -21.10 2.35
C PRO A 141 0.09 -22.41 3.16
N GLU A 142 0.88 -22.57 4.22
CA GLU A 142 0.72 -23.72 5.13
C GLU A 142 -0.56 -23.61 5.99
N ASP A 143 -1.14 -22.43 6.08
CA ASP A 143 -2.36 -22.11 6.85
C ASP A 143 -3.61 -22.57 6.07
N GLU A 144 -4.35 -23.54 6.62
CA GLU A 144 -5.53 -24.15 5.98
C GLU A 144 -6.61 -23.10 5.62
N ASN A 145 -6.83 -22.10 6.46
CA ASN A 145 -7.81 -21.04 6.19
C ASN A 145 -7.41 -20.18 4.98
N LEU A 146 -6.10 -20.00 4.77
CA LEU A 146 -5.59 -19.27 3.61
C LEU A 146 -5.62 -20.13 2.33
N CYS A 147 -5.47 -21.46 2.45
CA CYS A 147 -5.54 -22.40 1.33
C CYS A 147 -6.88 -22.35 0.60
N GLU A 148 -7.99 -22.22 1.32
CA GLU A 148 -9.33 -22.13 0.73
C GLU A 148 -9.49 -20.93 -0.21
N HIS A 149 -8.67 -19.88 -0.04
CA HIS A 149 -8.70 -18.65 -0.82
C HIS A 149 -7.58 -18.57 -1.87
N PHE A 150 -6.80 -19.64 -2.01
CA PHE A 150 -5.66 -19.70 -2.92
C PHE A 150 -6.11 -20.14 -4.32
N HIS A 151 -5.79 -19.33 -5.33
CA HIS A 151 -5.97 -19.70 -6.72
C HIS A 151 -4.69 -19.47 -7.51
N GLU A 152 -4.42 -20.37 -8.45
CA GLU A 152 -3.23 -20.31 -9.32
C GLU A 152 -3.24 -19.06 -10.22
N PHE A 153 -4.43 -18.53 -10.55
CA PHE A 153 -4.60 -17.32 -11.35
C PHE A 153 -5.90 -16.57 -10.99
N MET A 154 -5.82 -15.23 -10.86
CA MET A 154 -6.76 -14.27 -11.49
C MET A 154 -6.39 -12.81 -11.20
N ILE A 155 -6.55 -11.95 -12.23
CA ILE A 155 -6.31 -10.49 -12.22
C ILE A 155 -7.60 -9.78 -12.69
N HIS A 156 -7.97 -8.61 -12.14
CA HIS A 156 -8.08 -7.31 -12.87
C HIS A 156 -8.90 -6.19 -12.18
N LYS A 157 -8.28 -4.99 -12.12
CA LYS A 157 -8.83 -3.60 -12.09
C LYS A 157 -9.19 -2.93 -10.76
N THR A 158 -8.14 -2.62 -9.99
CA THR A 158 -7.74 -1.38 -9.27
C THR A 158 -6.55 -1.82 -8.40
N VAL A 159 -5.43 -1.12 -8.38
CA VAL A 159 -4.21 -1.63 -7.70
C VAL A 159 -3.87 -0.80 -6.47
N PHE A 160 -3.82 -1.47 -5.33
CA PHE A 160 -3.19 -1.06 -4.09
C PHE A 160 -1.82 -1.72 -4.04
N GLN A 161 -0.77 -0.94 -4.26
CA GLN A 161 0.58 -1.43 -4.09
C GLN A 161 1.04 -1.19 -2.66
N MET A 162 1.25 -2.25 -1.90
CA MET A 162 1.56 -2.14 -0.50
C MET A 162 2.94 -2.73 -0.20
N LEU A 163 3.78 -1.99 0.52
CA LEU A 163 5.05 -2.49 1.03
C LEU A 163 4.84 -2.70 2.53
N THR A 164 4.42 -3.90 2.92
CA THR A 164 4.43 -4.26 4.34
C THR A 164 5.85 -4.52 4.78
N ASN A 165 6.22 -3.90 5.90
CA ASN A 165 7.45 -4.18 6.62
C ASN A 165 7.24 -5.47 7.42
N GLU A 166 7.52 -6.60 6.78
CA GLU A 166 7.82 -7.86 7.47
C GLU A 166 9.34 -7.99 7.62
N PRO A 167 9.86 -8.58 8.70
CA PRO A 167 11.24 -8.45 9.17
C PRO A 167 12.29 -9.29 8.40
N GLN A 168 12.08 -9.59 7.12
CA GLN A 168 13.02 -10.35 6.29
C GLN A 168 13.54 -9.54 5.08
N PRO A 169 14.79 -9.79 4.62
CA PRO A 169 15.48 -8.93 3.67
C PRO A 169 14.77 -8.93 2.31
N GLY A 170 14.23 -7.78 1.90
CA GLY A 170 13.48 -7.68 0.66
C GLY A 170 12.58 -6.45 0.63
N GLN A 171 13.14 -5.25 0.78
CA GLN A 171 12.43 -4.09 0.28
C GLN A 171 12.37 -4.18 -1.25
N SER A 172 11.22 -3.83 -1.82
CA SER A 172 10.97 -3.95 -3.26
C SER A 172 11.83 -2.96 -4.04
N GLN A 173 12.53 -3.44 -5.06
CA GLN A 173 13.18 -2.53 -6.01
C GLN A 173 12.10 -1.81 -6.82
N GLU A 174 12.39 -0.60 -7.29
CA GLU A 174 11.44 0.14 -8.12
C GLU A 174 10.93 -0.66 -9.34
N PRO A 175 11.76 -1.39 -10.11
CA PRO A 175 11.26 -2.21 -11.22
C PRO A 175 10.23 -3.26 -10.83
N ASP A 176 10.32 -3.81 -9.62
CA ASP A 176 9.34 -4.76 -9.09
C ASP A 176 8.00 -4.07 -8.83
N CYS A 177 8.05 -2.84 -8.31
CA CYS A 177 6.87 -2.00 -8.12
C CYS A 177 6.17 -1.65 -9.44
N LEU A 178 6.94 -1.27 -10.45
CA LEU A 178 6.41 -0.91 -11.77
C LEU A 178 5.70 -2.06 -12.47
N ASN A 179 6.05 -3.32 -12.17
CA ASN A 179 5.36 -4.48 -12.75
C ASN A 179 3.86 -4.49 -12.43
N VAL A 180 3.41 -3.88 -11.33
CA VAL A 180 2.00 -3.87 -10.95
C VAL A 180 1.20 -2.82 -11.72
N LEU A 181 1.86 -1.72 -12.12
CA LEU A 181 1.23 -0.63 -12.87
C LEU A 181 0.82 -1.06 -14.30
N ARG A 182 1.37 -2.16 -14.81
CA ARG A 182 0.96 -2.76 -16.10
C ARG A 182 -0.52 -3.13 -16.16
N PHE A 183 -1.18 -3.26 -15.01
CA PHE A 183 -2.61 -3.54 -14.91
C PHE A 183 -3.49 -2.28 -15.10
N CYS A 184 -2.88 -1.16 -15.49
CA CYS A 184 -3.52 0.13 -15.77
C CYS A 184 -4.35 0.66 -14.60
N CYS A 185 -3.78 0.65 -13.40
CA CYS A 185 -4.44 1.20 -12.21
C CYS A 185 -4.68 2.70 -12.33
N SER A 186 -5.88 3.17 -11.96
CA SER A 186 -6.22 4.60 -11.95
C SER A 186 -5.83 5.31 -10.66
N LYS A 187 -5.75 4.55 -9.55
CA LYS A 187 -5.45 5.03 -8.20
C LYS A 187 -4.38 4.12 -7.60
N ILE A 188 -3.46 4.72 -6.84
CA ILE A 188 -2.35 4.03 -6.18
C ILE A 188 -2.30 4.51 -4.73
N ILE A 189 -2.30 3.54 -3.80
CA ILE A 189 -1.90 3.80 -2.41
C ILE A 189 -0.63 3.03 -2.16
N LEU A 190 0.43 3.71 -1.76
CA LEU A 190 1.71 3.14 -1.33
C LEU A 190 1.80 3.23 0.19
N ILE A 191 2.19 2.16 0.86
CA ILE A 191 2.41 2.17 2.31
C ILE A 191 3.77 1.56 2.60
N GLY A 192 4.54 2.18 3.51
CA GLY A 192 5.91 1.78 3.79
C GLY A 192 6.54 2.58 4.93
N ASP A 193 7.84 2.41 5.12
CA ASP A 193 8.66 3.14 6.10
C ASP A 193 9.98 3.53 5.44
N HIS A 194 10.17 4.81 5.15
CA HIS A 194 11.36 5.30 4.44
C HIS A 194 12.62 5.23 5.30
N ASN A 195 12.49 5.09 6.62
CA ASN A 195 13.60 5.00 7.59
C ASN A 195 14.13 3.57 7.78
N GLN A 196 13.58 2.58 7.07
CA GLN A 196 14.06 1.19 7.11
C GLN A 196 15.11 0.88 6.03
N LEU A 197 15.82 -0.23 6.20
CA LEU A 197 16.93 -0.67 5.34
C LEU A 197 16.53 -0.87 3.87
N PRO A 198 17.23 -0.26 2.88
CA PRO A 198 16.89 -0.29 1.46
C PRO A 198 16.75 -1.70 0.85
N PRO A 199 16.16 -1.84 -0.37
CA PRO A 199 16.15 -3.07 -1.15
C PRO A 199 17.50 -3.75 -1.21
N THR A 200 17.51 -5.05 -0.94
CA THR A 200 18.72 -5.85 -1.11
C THR A 200 18.95 -6.08 -2.60
N VAL A 201 20.07 -5.57 -3.11
CA VAL A 201 20.52 -5.79 -4.49
C VAL A 201 21.84 -6.57 -4.43
N LEU A 202 21.87 -7.75 -5.08
CA LEU A 202 23.03 -8.65 -5.09
C LEU A 202 24.20 -8.08 -5.90
N SER A 203 23.90 -7.29 -6.94
CA SER A 203 24.91 -6.68 -7.78
C SER A 203 25.78 -5.70 -6.99
N ARG A 204 27.10 -5.83 -7.13
CA ARG A 204 28.07 -4.87 -6.57
C ARG A 204 27.91 -3.47 -7.19
N ASN A 205 27.35 -3.40 -8.40
CA ASN A 205 27.08 -2.17 -9.13
C ASN A 205 25.69 -1.60 -8.82
N ARG A 206 25.05 -1.96 -7.70
CA ARG A 206 23.68 -1.51 -7.35
C ARG A 206 23.50 0.01 -7.26
N THR A 207 24.59 0.74 -7.04
CA THR A 207 24.65 2.21 -7.00
C THR A 207 25.31 2.81 -8.25
N CYS A 208 25.41 2.06 -9.36
CA CYS A 208 26.07 2.54 -10.57
C CYS A 208 25.39 3.75 -11.20
N CYS A 209 24.07 3.86 -11.06
CA CYS A 209 23.33 5.08 -11.32
C CYS A 209 23.27 5.89 -10.03
N LYS A 210 23.86 7.09 -10.03
CA LYS A 210 23.88 7.97 -8.86
C LYS A 210 22.49 8.56 -8.57
N ASP A 211 21.75 8.88 -9.63
CA ASP A 211 20.46 9.56 -9.52
C ASP A 211 19.33 8.58 -9.15
N HIS A 212 19.38 7.35 -9.69
CA HIS A 212 18.37 6.31 -9.46
C HIS A 212 19.02 4.93 -9.23
N PRO A 213 19.61 4.68 -8.05
CA PRO A 213 20.22 3.40 -7.75
C PRO A 213 19.14 2.32 -7.58
N LEU A 214 19.47 1.06 -7.90
CA LEU A 214 18.52 -0.07 -7.72
C LEU A 214 18.15 -0.33 -6.26
N SER A 215 18.95 0.19 -5.32
CA SER A 215 18.66 0.18 -3.89
C SER A 215 17.75 1.33 -3.44
N LEU A 216 17.26 2.18 -4.35
CA LEU A 216 16.21 3.15 -4.06
C LEU A 216 14.86 2.53 -4.42
N SER A 217 13.98 2.38 -3.44
CA SER A 217 12.62 1.90 -3.69
C SER A 217 11.78 3.00 -4.34
N LEU A 218 10.72 2.60 -5.06
CA LEU A 218 9.75 3.57 -5.59
C LEU A 218 9.14 4.44 -4.47
N TYR A 219 8.88 3.83 -3.31
CA TYR A 219 8.34 4.53 -2.15
C TYR A 219 9.30 5.61 -1.66
N ASN A 220 10.56 5.28 -1.42
CA ASN A 220 11.56 6.26 -0.96
C ASN A 220 11.78 7.36 -2.00
N ARG A 221 11.82 7.02 -3.29
CA ARG A 221 11.97 8.01 -4.37
C ARG A 221 10.82 9.03 -4.35
N LEU A 222 9.58 8.57 -4.29
CA LEU A 222 8.41 9.46 -4.26
C LEU A 222 8.28 10.19 -2.92
N TYR A 223 8.64 9.55 -1.81
CA TYR A 223 8.63 10.15 -0.48
C TYR A 223 9.54 11.38 -0.44
N ASN A 224 10.80 11.25 -0.87
CA ASN A 224 11.76 12.36 -0.91
C ASN A 224 11.31 13.54 -1.78
N ILE A 225 10.39 13.32 -2.72
CA ILE A 225 9.89 14.36 -3.63
C ILE A 225 8.66 15.05 -3.06
N PHE A 226 7.80 14.29 -2.38
CA PHE A 226 6.52 14.77 -1.87
C PHE A 226 6.55 15.10 -0.37
N GLU A 227 7.62 14.81 0.37
CA GLU A 227 7.71 15.10 1.82
C GLU A 227 7.60 16.60 2.14
N GLU A 228 8.19 17.44 1.29
CA GLU A 228 8.03 18.91 1.35
C GLU A 228 6.78 19.40 0.61
N GLY A 229 6.04 18.48 0.00
CA GLY A 229 4.86 18.73 -0.82
C GLY A 229 3.56 18.85 -0.01
N PRO A 230 2.41 18.75 -0.68
CA PRO A 230 1.13 18.88 -0.01
C PRO A 230 0.88 17.73 0.97
N ALA A 231 0.55 18.08 2.21
CA ALA A 231 0.37 17.15 3.34
C ALA A 231 -0.67 16.04 3.12
N GLN A 232 -1.52 16.12 2.08
CA GLN A 232 -2.53 15.11 1.78
C GLN A 232 -2.04 13.98 0.87
N ILE A 233 -0.85 14.12 0.24
CA ILE A 233 -0.24 13.01 -0.50
C ILE A 233 0.40 12.02 0.48
N ILE A 234 1.07 12.49 1.53
CA ILE A 234 1.74 11.65 2.52
C ILE A 234 1.06 11.76 3.89
N THR A 235 0.56 10.66 4.43
CA THR A 235 0.00 10.60 5.80
C THR A 235 0.79 9.64 6.67
N MET A 236 1.13 10.05 7.89
CA MET A 236 1.85 9.20 8.85
C MET A 236 0.92 8.52 9.86
N LEU A 237 1.13 7.22 10.09
CA LEU A 237 0.59 6.50 11.24
C LEU A 237 1.48 6.76 12.46
N LYS A 238 0.96 7.39 13.51
CA LYS A 238 1.77 7.83 14.67
C LYS A 238 1.60 6.92 15.88
N ALA A 239 0.44 6.28 16.06
CA ALA A 239 0.20 5.38 17.18
C ALA A 239 0.91 4.03 16.97
N GLN A 240 1.79 3.64 17.89
CA GLN A 240 2.52 2.36 17.87
C GLN A 240 2.02 1.41 18.97
N TYR A 241 2.06 0.11 18.68
CA TYR A 241 1.47 -0.94 19.53
C TYR A 241 2.44 -2.09 19.84
N ARG A 242 3.74 -1.91 19.63
CA ARG A 242 4.74 -2.99 19.78
C ARG A 242 5.78 -2.71 20.87
N MET A 243 6.26 -1.48 20.95
CA MET A 243 7.37 -1.11 21.83
C MET A 243 6.85 -0.57 23.16
N HIS A 244 7.59 -0.86 24.24
CA HIS A 244 7.43 -0.16 25.52
C HIS A 244 7.66 1.35 25.32
N PRO A 245 6.97 2.25 26.05
CA PRO A 245 7.13 3.70 25.91
C PRO A 245 8.59 4.17 25.86
N ASP A 246 9.44 3.76 26.81
CA ASP A 246 10.85 4.19 26.83
C ASP A 246 11.66 3.78 25.57
N ILE A 247 11.36 2.61 24.99
CA ILE A 247 12.02 2.14 23.76
C ILE A 247 11.49 2.93 22.56
N CYS A 248 10.19 3.22 22.56
CA CYS A 248 9.55 4.04 21.55
C CYS A 248 10.10 5.47 21.54
N ASP A 249 10.29 6.07 22.71
CA ASP A 249 10.81 7.43 22.85
C ASP A 249 12.22 7.55 22.27
N LEU A 250 13.07 6.54 22.51
CA LEU A 250 14.40 6.47 21.89
C LEU A 250 14.31 6.39 20.37
N ALA A 251 13.46 5.50 19.82
CA ALA A 251 13.30 5.36 18.37
C ALA A 251 12.73 6.63 17.72
N ASN A 252 11.75 7.28 18.36
CA ASN A 252 11.16 8.53 17.89
C ASN A 252 12.20 9.65 17.86
N THR A 253 12.99 9.78 18.93
CA THR A 253 14.04 10.81 19.04
C THR A 253 15.10 10.65 17.94
N LEU A 254 15.43 9.41 17.56
CA LEU A 254 16.47 9.13 16.57
C LEU A 254 15.98 9.19 15.11
N PHE A 255 14.72 8.84 14.84
CA PHE A 255 14.28 8.56 13.46
C PHE A 255 12.92 9.16 13.08
N TYR A 256 12.02 9.47 14.01
CA TYR A 256 10.60 9.75 13.70
C TYR A 256 10.08 11.05 14.34
N HIS A 257 10.90 12.10 14.32
CA HIS A 257 10.65 13.42 14.92
C HIS A 257 9.20 13.92 14.86
#